data_AF-A0A9N8VS50-F1
#
_entry.id   AF-A0A9N8VS50-F1
#
_cell.length_a   1.000
_cell.length_b   1.000
_cell.length_c   1.000
_cell.angle_alpha   90.00
_cell.angle_beta   90.00
_cell.angle_gamma   90.00
#
_symmetry.space_group_name_H-M   'P 1'
#
loop_
_entity.id
_entity.type
_entity.pdbx_description
1 polymer ?
#
loop_
_entity_poly.entity_id
_entity_poly.type
_entity_poly.pdbx_seq_one_letter_code
_entity_poly.pdbx_strand_id
1 'polypeptide(L)'
;MASSGNENSISTRESTETNADFSEAKGKRIKLNDPATLAFPPLSIGLGKVPIEEAMPILCKVIKEFIDSHKDQRYFLVLVEEDHEILEYFRQESGNLWIQSRMTDHCELTKDKRLLLRKDVIDEDDDRKCRYIACETTWRLKPDVTPFSKKVYKAAGSDLAKRIKEAYPQPGALGEAYPVSLPPESNIRINKGVEQIIYIVAPNMNPARSDHLPLDEAKKSLTKSYQSMLNAFWSVANDNKYSPSNSLDTEDNEKKKKAAGILFTTFCVLCKNLFISANLFMLEISFSVDILTPAAKSPEIHLPRHERSLYNNDWSRVLWEYCSNPEAFPSDIVYHYDDDIVVTWDKFPKAQKHLLVMPRRKIEYIDDLKRGDIGTIELLKKKGQWVIDRLKEENAKLDFRMGFHAMPSMRQLHMHVISQDFVAPALKNKRHWNSFTTFFFIPVDNLLDVLRGKGEVTIDNEYYGRLLKSRLRCHRCEKEFRTMPTLKDHLRQHWE
;
A
#
# COMPACT_ATOMS: atom_id res chain seq x y z
N MET A 1 86.14 -0.98 -34.29
CA MET A 1 84.99 -1.37 -35.15
C MET A 1 83.73 -0.78 -34.55
N ALA A 2 82.98 0.00 -35.36
CA ALA A 2 81.56 0.42 -35.27
C ALA A 2 80.99 0.82 -33.87
N SER A 3 80.76 2.12 -33.62
CA SER A 3 79.51 2.90 -33.86
C SER A 3 78.48 2.71 -32.73
N SER A 4 78.33 3.68 -31.84
CA SER A 4 77.38 4.83 -31.92
C SER A 4 76.01 4.51 -31.32
N GLY A 5 75.52 5.36 -30.42
CA GLY A 5 74.09 5.38 -30.06
C GLY A 5 73.80 5.76 -28.61
N ASN A 6 74.11 7.01 -28.28
CA ASN A 6 73.51 7.74 -27.17
C ASN A 6 72.01 7.97 -27.49
N GLU A 7 71.10 7.84 -26.52
CA GLU A 7 70.15 8.91 -26.21
C GLU A 7 69.32 8.65 -24.94
N ASN A 8 69.50 9.58 -24.02
CA ASN A 8 68.73 9.84 -22.81
C ASN A 8 67.32 10.36 -23.14
N SER A 9 66.38 10.15 -22.23
CA SER A 9 65.54 11.26 -21.75
C SER A 9 65.03 10.97 -20.33
N ILE A 10 65.56 11.69 -19.33
CA ILE A 10 64.98 12.89 -18.68
C ILE A 10 64.03 12.47 -17.54
N SER A 11 64.49 12.38 -16.29
CA SER A 11 64.85 13.42 -15.30
C SER A 11 63.68 13.93 -14.46
N THR A 12 63.79 13.63 -13.15
CA THR A 12 63.58 14.52 -12.00
C THR A 12 62.21 15.17 -11.80
N ARG A 13 61.60 14.95 -10.64
CA ARG A 13 61.73 15.83 -9.46
C ARG A 13 60.80 15.38 -8.33
N GLU A 14 61.32 15.46 -7.11
CA GLU A 14 60.53 15.57 -5.88
C GLU A 14 59.54 16.75 -5.98
N SER A 15 58.34 16.56 -5.45
CA SER A 15 57.43 17.65 -5.08
C SER A 15 56.75 17.35 -3.76
N THR A 16 57.07 18.22 -2.81
CA THR A 16 56.45 18.57 -1.54
C THR A 16 54.93 18.77 -1.57
N GLU A 17 54.31 18.51 -0.40
CA GLU A 17 53.10 19.15 0.16
C GLU A 17 51.79 19.11 -0.66
N THR A 18 50.69 18.63 -0.10
CA THR A 18 49.76 19.51 0.64
C THR A 18 48.67 18.71 1.35
N ASN A 19 48.24 19.24 2.50
CA ASN A 19 47.09 18.83 3.30
C ASN A 19 45.81 18.62 2.46
N ALA A 20 45.05 17.57 2.75
CA ALA A 20 43.63 17.48 2.40
C ALA A 20 42.80 17.32 3.67
N ASP A 21 42.31 18.47 4.13
CA ASP A 21 41.35 18.69 5.20
C ASP A 21 39.91 18.39 4.70
N PHE A 22 39.04 17.97 5.64
CA PHE A 22 37.56 17.90 5.62
C PHE A 22 36.79 18.05 4.29
N SER A 23 35.90 17.09 3.99
CA SER A 23 34.47 17.44 3.81
C SER A 23 33.51 16.24 3.86
N GLU A 24 32.61 16.34 4.84
CA GLU A 24 31.22 15.88 4.91
C GLU A 24 30.64 15.21 3.65
N ALA A 25 30.17 13.97 3.83
CA ALA A 25 29.10 13.40 3.03
C ALA A 25 27.82 14.23 3.21
N LYS A 26 27.66 15.27 2.39
CA LYS A 26 26.44 16.09 2.32
C LYS A 26 25.26 15.22 1.91
N GLY A 27 24.40 14.90 2.88
CA GLY A 27 23.01 14.62 2.61
C GLY A 27 22.44 15.74 1.73
N LYS A 28 21.77 15.37 0.63
CA LYS A 28 21.09 16.32 -0.23
C LYS A 28 20.08 17.13 0.60
N ARG A 29 20.44 18.38 0.89
CA ARG A 29 19.58 19.39 1.51
C ARG A 29 18.36 19.59 0.58
N ILE A 30 17.17 19.29 1.08
CA ILE A 30 15.88 19.56 0.40
C ILE A 30 15.86 21.06 0.07
N LYS A 31 15.70 21.42 -1.20
CA LYS A 31 15.67 22.82 -1.65
C LYS A 31 14.33 23.44 -1.23
N LEU A 32 14.34 24.70 -0.81
CA LEU A 32 13.15 25.52 -0.43
C LEU A 32 12.03 25.60 -1.50
N ASN A 33 12.18 24.99 -2.67
CA ASN A 33 11.27 25.07 -3.81
C ASN A 33 10.50 23.76 -4.10
N ASP A 34 10.63 22.73 -3.26
CA ASP A 34 9.85 21.50 -3.43
C ASP A 34 8.40 21.73 -2.94
N PRO A 35 7.39 21.48 -3.81
CA PRO A 35 6.01 21.75 -3.48
C PRO A 35 5.52 20.88 -2.32
N ALA A 36 4.69 21.47 -1.45
CA ALA A 36 4.10 20.77 -0.33
C ALA A 36 3.28 19.57 -0.83
N THR A 37 3.56 18.38 -0.30
CA THR A 37 2.92 17.14 -0.75
C THR A 37 2.31 16.40 0.43
N LEU A 38 1.00 16.16 0.39
CA LEU A 38 0.23 15.43 1.40
C LEU A 38 -0.19 14.07 0.86
N ALA A 39 0.23 12.99 1.53
CA ALA A 39 -0.33 11.66 1.32
C ALA A 39 -1.41 11.34 2.35
N PHE A 40 -2.54 10.77 1.92
CA PHE A 40 -3.64 10.43 2.82
C PHE A 40 -4.46 9.26 2.27
N PRO A 41 -4.99 8.37 3.13
CA PRO A 41 -5.93 7.34 2.72
C PRO A 41 -7.38 7.88 2.70
N PRO A 42 -8.31 7.18 2.03
CA PRO A 42 -9.74 7.35 2.27
C PRO A 42 -10.07 7.09 3.74
N LEU A 43 -10.65 8.08 4.42
CA LEU A 43 -10.99 8.01 5.84
C LEU A 43 -12.28 7.21 6.08
N SER A 44 -12.35 6.51 7.21
CA SER A 44 -13.55 5.84 7.73
C SER A 44 -14.15 4.69 6.90
N ILE A 45 -13.65 4.37 5.71
CA ILE A 45 -14.11 3.20 4.93
C ILE A 45 -13.65 1.90 5.59
N GLY A 46 -12.33 1.75 5.79
CA GLY A 46 -11.73 0.54 6.34
C GLY A 46 -12.01 0.35 7.84
N LEU A 47 -11.57 1.32 8.64
CA LEU A 47 -11.66 1.27 10.10
C LEU A 47 -13.06 1.62 10.61
N GLY A 48 -13.59 2.75 10.13
CA GLY A 48 -14.86 3.31 10.55
C GLY A 48 -16.07 2.61 9.95
N LYS A 49 -15.95 1.80 8.89
CA LYS A 49 -17.07 1.12 8.24
C LYS A 49 -18.18 2.05 7.73
N VAL A 50 -17.84 3.30 7.37
CA VAL A 50 -18.75 4.15 6.58
C VAL A 50 -18.86 3.53 5.18
N PRO A 51 -20.07 3.33 4.64
CA PRO A 51 -20.25 2.77 3.31
C PRO A 51 -19.51 3.59 2.24
N ILE A 52 -18.92 2.91 1.25
CA ILE A 52 -18.06 3.54 0.23
C ILE A 52 -18.87 4.58 -0.56
N GLU A 53 -20.12 4.24 -0.87
CA GLU A 53 -21.09 5.07 -1.57
C GLU A 53 -21.47 6.36 -0.84
N GLU A 54 -21.29 6.41 0.48
CA GLU A 54 -21.53 7.59 1.28
C GLU A 54 -20.25 8.39 1.54
N ALA A 55 -19.11 7.69 1.71
CA ALA A 55 -17.82 8.30 2.00
C ALA A 55 -17.18 8.98 0.78
N MET A 56 -17.31 8.37 -0.41
CA MET A 56 -16.60 8.83 -1.61
C MET A 56 -17.08 10.17 -2.15
N PRO A 57 -18.40 10.45 -2.24
CA PRO A 57 -18.88 11.77 -2.67
C PRO A 57 -18.39 12.90 -1.75
N ILE A 58 -18.30 12.63 -0.44
CA ILE A 58 -17.77 13.56 0.55
C ILE A 58 -16.29 13.86 0.27
N LEU A 59 -15.48 12.82 0.06
CA LEU A 59 -14.07 12.94 -0.27
C LEU A 59 -13.86 13.79 -1.53
N CYS A 60 -14.52 13.41 -2.63
CA CYS A 60 -14.41 14.10 -3.92
C CYS A 60 -14.82 15.57 -3.82
N LYS A 61 -15.91 15.86 -3.10
CA LYS A 61 -16.38 17.22 -2.86
C LYS A 61 -15.34 18.06 -2.11
N VAL A 62 -14.85 17.58 -0.96
CA VAL A 62 -13.92 18.33 -0.12
C VAL A 62 -12.57 18.56 -0.81
N ILE A 63 -12.06 17.55 -1.55
CA ILE A 63 -10.85 17.71 -2.37
C ILE A 63 -11.06 18.78 -3.44
N LYS A 64 -12.18 18.74 -4.16
CA LYS A 64 -12.47 19.72 -5.21
C LYS A 64 -12.52 21.14 -4.65
N GLU A 65 -13.25 21.35 -3.56
CA GLU A 65 -13.34 22.65 -2.88
C GLU A 65 -11.97 23.16 -2.45
N PHE A 66 -11.10 22.27 -1.96
CA PHE A 66 -9.72 22.62 -1.61
C PHE A 66 -8.88 22.98 -2.84
N ILE A 67 -9.00 22.22 -3.93
CA ILE A 67 -8.31 22.49 -5.19
C ILE A 67 -8.70 23.87 -5.75
N ASP A 68 -10.01 24.11 -5.83
CA ASP A 68 -10.56 25.35 -6.39
C ASP A 68 -10.15 26.58 -5.56
N SER A 69 -10.08 26.45 -4.23
CA SER A 69 -9.67 27.52 -3.31
C SER A 69 -8.17 27.80 -3.29
N HIS A 70 -7.33 26.89 -3.76
CA HIS A 70 -5.86 27.02 -3.75
C HIS A 70 -5.24 26.91 -5.15
N LYS A 71 -6.02 27.20 -6.21
CA LYS A 71 -5.61 27.04 -7.62
C LYS A 71 -4.36 27.83 -8.05
N ASP A 72 -3.94 28.85 -7.29
CA ASP A 72 -2.77 29.67 -7.60
C ASP A 72 -1.51 29.20 -6.86
N GLN A 73 -1.62 28.11 -6.08
CA GLN A 73 -0.55 27.57 -5.25
C GLN A 73 -0.02 26.25 -5.83
N ARG A 74 1.25 25.95 -5.50
CA ARG A 74 1.93 24.73 -5.94
C ARG A 74 2.01 23.72 -4.80
N TYR A 75 1.13 22.74 -4.82
CA TYR A 75 1.11 21.61 -3.89
C TYR A 75 0.61 20.34 -4.60
N PHE A 76 0.78 19.20 -3.95
CA PHE A 76 0.26 17.93 -4.39
C PHE A 76 -0.49 17.21 -3.26
N LEU A 77 -1.61 16.62 -3.62
CA LEU A 77 -2.40 15.70 -2.83
C LEU A 77 -2.15 14.29 -3.40
N VAL A 78 -1.93 13.31 -2.53
CA VAL A 78 -1.65 11.91 -2.91
C VAL A 78 -2.66 11.04 -2.17
N LEU A 79 -3.68 10.57 -2.87
CA LEU A 79 -4.61 9.58 -2.33
C LEU A 79 -3.89 8.22 -2.33
N VAL A 80 -3.77 7.61 -1.16
CA VAL A 80 -3.08 6.32 -0.97
C VAL A 80 -4.10 5.22 -0.72
N GLU A 81 -4.27 4.33 -1.69
CA GLU A 81 -5.20 3.21 -1.60
C GLU A 81 -4.78 2.07 -2.55
N GLU A 82 -4.87 0.84 -2.06
CA GLU A 82 -4.53 -0.38 -2.79
C GLU A 82 -5.78 -1.19 -3.20
N ASP A 83 -6.91 -0.97 -2.52
CA ASP A 83 -8.15 -1.69 -2.79
C ASP A 83 -8.80 -1.19 -4.09
N HIS A 84 -8.82 -2.07 -5.10
CA HIS A 84 -9.34 -1.77 -6.42
C HIS A 84 -10.82 -1.34 -6.42
N GLU A 85 -11.64 -1.83 -5.49
CA GLU A 85 -13.06 -1.45 -5.42
C GLU A 85 -13.21 0.00 -4.95
N ILE A 86 -12.45 0.40 -3.93
CA ILE A 86 -12.42 1.78 -3.43
C ILE A 86 -11.88 2.72 -4.52
N LEU A 87 -10.81 2.31 -5.22
CA LEU A 87 -10.24 3.07 -6.32
C LEU A 87 -11.21 3.26 -7.47
N GLU A 88 -11.93 2.19 -7.84
CA GLU A 88 -12.91 2.26 -8.93
C GLU A 88 -14.08 3.17 -8.58
N TYR A 89 -14.57 3.09 -7.35
CA TYR A 89 -15.61 3.99 -6.87
C TYR A 89 -15.12 5.45 -6.87
N PHE A 90 -13.89 5.69 -6.43
CA PHE A 90 -13.27 7.02 -6.51
C PHE A 90 -13.18 7.54 -7.94
N ARG A 91 -12.77 6.71 -8.91
CA ARG A 91 -12.70 7.08 -10.33
C ARG A 91 -14.08 7.44 -10.90
N GLN A 92 -15.12 6.68 -10.54
CA GLN A 92 -16.49 6.94 -10.96
C GLN A 92 -17.03 8.24 -10.37
N GLU A 93 -16.85 8.45 -9.06
CA GLU A 93 -17.38 9.60 -8.34
C GLU A 93 -16.62 10.91 -8.66
N SER A 94 -15.31 10.83 -8.89
CA SER A 94 -14.47 12.01 -9.16
C SER A 94 -14.71 12.66 -10.53
N GLY A 95 -15.42 11.98 -11.46
CA GLY A 95 -15.97 12.56 -12.69
C GLY A 95 -15.00 13.45 -13.48
N ASN A 96 -15.27 14.75 -13.55
CA ASN A 96 -14.49 15.71 -14.34
C ASN A 96 -13.11 16.08 -13.74
N LEU A 97 -12.78 15.63 -12.53
CA LEU A 97 -11.50 15.91 -11.89
C LEU A 97 -10.34 15.08 -12.48
N TRP A 98 -10.60 13.98 -13.19
CA TRP A 98 -9.53 13.03 -13.58
C TRP A 98 -9.17 13.08 -15.08
N ILE A 99 -7.90 12.81 -15.41
CA ILE A 99 -7.39 12.52 -16.77
C ILE A 99 -6.64 11.18 -16.68
N GLN A 100 -6.86 10.24 -17.60
CA GLN A 100 -6.00 9.04 -17.72
C GLN A 100 -4.74 9.51 -18.44
N SER A 101 -3.74 9.92 -17.66
CA SER A 101 -2.39 10.16 -18.18
C SER A 101 -1.40 9.35 -17.37
N ARG A 102 -0.80 8.36 -18.03
CA ARG A 102 0.33 7.58 -17.52
C ARG A 102 1.52 8.52 -17.31
N MET A 103 1.75 8.95 -16.07
CA MET A 103 3.11 9.23 -15.61
C MET A 103 3.56 8.02 -14.79
N THR A 104 4.07 7.00 -15.49
CA THR A 104 4.61 5.72 -14.96
C THR A 104 3.57 4.76 -14.34
N ASP A 105 3.93 3.48 -14.23
CA ASP A 105 3.05 2.36 -13.83
C ASP A 105 2.57 2.41 -12.36
N HIS A 106 2.95 3.43 -11.60
CA HIS A 106 2.71 3.56 -10.15
C HIS A 106 1.94 4.82 -9.74
N CYS A 107 1.55 5.70 -10.68
CA CYS A 107 0.89 6.95 -10.34
C CYS A 107 -0.16 7.39 -11.39
N GLU A 108 -1.42 7.56 -10.96
CA GLU A 108 -2.45 8.21 -11.78
C GLU A 108 -2.56 9.70 -11.39
N LEU A 109 -2.95 10.56 -12.34
CA LEU A 109 -2.92 12.02 -12.18
C LEU A 109 -4.27 12.66 -12.53
N THR A 110 -4.72 13.66 -11.77
CA THR A 110 -5.94 14.42 -12.10
C THR A 110 -5.74 15.40 -13.27
N LYS A 111 -6.84 15.93 -13.83
CA LYS A 111 -6.81 16.99 -14.85
C LYS A 111 -6.03 18.22 -14.38
N ASP A 112 -6.24 18.57 -13.11
CA ASP A 112 -5.58 19.68 -12.42
C ASP A 112 -4.11 19.39 -12.08
N LYS A 113 -3.67 18.13 -12.25
CA LYS A 113 -2.32 17.64 -11.95
C LYS A 113 -1.88 17.79 -10.48
N ARG A 114 -2.77 18.21 -9.58
CA ARG A 114 -2.49 18.36 -8.15
C ARG A 114 -2.93 17.19 -7.29
N LEU A 115 -3.73 16.27 -7.81
CA LEU A 115 -4.11 15.06 -7.09
C LEU A 115 -3.53 13.84 -7.82
N LEU A 116 -2.83 13.02 -7.05
CA LEU A 116 -2.13 11.82 -7.48
C LEU A 116 -2.79 10.63 -6.80
N LEU A 117 -2.84 9.49 -7.47
CA LEU A 117 -3.21 8.22 -6.87
C LEU A 117 -1.99 7.33 -6.75
N ARG A 118 -1.78 6.76 -5.56
CA ARG A 118 -0.72 5.79 -5.30
C ARG A 118 -1.22 4.61 -4.49
N LYS A 119 -0.60 3.45 -4.69
CA LYS A 119 -0.81 2.29 -3.84
C LYS A 119 -0.11 2.45 -2.50
N ASP A 120 1.07 3.07 -2.53
CA ASP A 120 1.89 3.24 -1.35
C ASP A 120 2.77 4.50 -1.39
N VAL A 121 3.25 4.94 -0.22
CA VAL A 121 4.19 6.07 -0.08
C VAL A 121 5.32 5.78 0.91
N ILE A 122 5.34 4.58 1.50
CA ILE A 122 6.31 4.16 2.52
C ILE A 122 7.24 3.06 1.99
N ASP A 123 6.72 1.97 1.41
CA ASP A 123 7.56 0.87 0.93
C ASP A 123 7.98 1.03 -0.53
N GLU A 124 7.25 1.81 -1.32
CA GLU A 124 7.64 2.13 -2.69
C GLU A 124 8.77 3.18 -2.70
N ASP A 125 9.74 2.99 -3.59
CA ASP A 125 10.81 3.95 -3.86
C ASP A 125 10.39 4.80 -5.06
N ASP A 126 9.86 5.99 -4.78
CA ASP A 126 9.38 6.95 -5.77
C ASP A 126 10.16 8.26 -5.61
N ASP A 127 10.47 8.88 -6.74
CA ASP A 127 11.18 10.14 -6.90
C ASP A 127 10.45 11.34 -6.29
N ARG A 128 9.12 11.26 -6.09
CA ARG A 128 8.28 12.26 -5.44
C ARG A 128 7.96 11.89 -4.00
N LYS A 129 8.77 12.44 -3.09
CA LYS A 129 8.63 12.29 -1.63
C LYS A 129 7.41 13.05 -1.09
N CYS A 130 6.66 12.41 -0.18
CA CYS A 130 5.55 13.03 0.52
C CYS A 130 6.04 13.64 1.84
N ARG A 131 6.03 14.97 1.94
CA ARG A 131 6.49 15.69 3.14
C ARG A 131 5.51 15.54 4.31
N TYR A 132 4.22 15.35 4.02
CA TYR A 132 3.16 15.22 5.01
C TYR A 132 2.40 13.94 4.76
N ILE A 133 2.08 13.20 5.83
CA ILE A 133 1.28 11.97 5.75
C ILE A 133 0.12 12.07 6.73
N ALA A 134 -1.10 11.85 6.26
CA ALA A 134 -2.29 11.78 7.08
C ALA A 134 -2.64 10.32 7.43
N CYS A 135 -2.97 10.08 8.69
CA CYS A 135 -3.28 8.76 9.23
C CYS A 135 -4.56 8.81 10.06
N GLU A 136 -5.51 7.93 9.77
CA GLU A 136 -6.67 7.72 10.63
C GLU A 136 -6.21 7.17 12.00
N THR A 137 -6.79 7.69 13.08
CA THR A 137 -6.58 7.28 14.45
C THR A 137 -7.91 7.22 15.23
N THR A 138 -7.86 6.81 16.50
CA THR A 138 -8.98 6.92 17.43
C THR A 138 -8.79 8.10 18.36
N TRP A 139 -9.78 8.42 19.19
CA TRP A 139 -9.67 9.46 20.23
C TRP A 139 -8.48 9.26 21.19
N ARG A 140 -7.88 8.06 21.25
CA ARG A 140 -6.67 7.78 22.03
C ARG A 140 -5.37 8.19 21.31
N LEU A 141 -5.47 8.73 20.10
CA LEU A 141 -4.33 9.09 19.23
C LEU A 141 -3.32 7.94 19.09
N LYS A 142 -3.83 6.72 18.89
CA LYS A 142 -2.99 5.54 18.66
C LYS A 142 -2.36 5.61 17.26
N PRO A 143 -1.05 5.40 17.12
CA PRO A 143 -0.37 5.55 15.84
C PRO A 143 -0.62 4.41 14.83
N ASP A 144 -1.29 3.33 15.24
CA ASP A 144 -1.21 2.02 14.57
C ASP A 144 -2.59 1.33 14.39
N VAL A 145 -3.64 2.10 14.12
CA VAL A 145 -5.02 1.57 14.13
C VAL A 145 -5.51 1.02 12.79
N THR A 146 -4.92 1.45 11.68
CA THR A 146 -5.20 1.02 10.30
C THR A 146 -3.98 0.32 9.70
N PRO A 147 -4.12 -0.51 8.65
CA PRO A 147 -2.96 -1.08 7.94
C PRO A 147 -1.95 -0.01 7.50
N PHE A 148 -2.44 1.10 6.94
CA PHE A 148 -1.61 2.23 6.51
C PHE A 148 -0.89 2.92 7.69
N SER A 149 -1.60 3.26 8.77
CA SER A 149 -0.99 3.91 9.94
C SER A 149 0.01 3.01 10.67
N LYS A 150 -0.22 1.68 10.73
CA LYS A 150 0.77 0.69 11.23
C LYS A 150 2.07 0.75 10.44
N LYS A 151 1.96 0.87 9.12
CA LYS A 151 3.11 0.98 8.21
C LYS A 151 3.91 2.26 8.47
N VAL A 152 3.21 3.39 8.54
CA VAL A 152 3.80 4.69 8.87
C VAL A 152 4.47 4.66 10.25
N TYR A 153 3.80 4.12 11.27
CA TYR A 153 4.34 3.98 12.62
C TYR A 153 5.60 3.13 12.66
N LYS A 154 5.61 2.00 11.95
CA LYS A 154 6.79 1.14 11.83
C LYS A 154 7.97 1.89 11.22
N ALA A 155 7.73 2.67 10.16
CA ALA A 155 8.77 3.44 9.48
C ALA A 155 9.28 4.61 10.33
N ALA A 156 8.40 5.26 11.10
CA ALA A 156 8.75 6.38 11.97
C ALA A 156 9.51 5.96 13.25
N GLY A 157 9.27 4.74 13.73
CA GLY A 157 9.92 4.18 14.92
C GLY A 157 9.13 4.36 16.21
N SER A 158 9.58 3.68 17.26
CA SER A 158 8.87 3.58 18.55
C SER A 158 8.69 4.91 19.28
N ASP A 159 9.56 5.89 19.04
CA ASP A 159 9.50 7.19 19.69
C ASP A 159 8.28 8.02 19.26
N LEU A 160 7.64 7.68 18.13
CA LEU A 160 6.48 8.40 17.63
C LEU A 160 5.32 8.37 18.64
N ALA A 161 5.08 7.25 19.32
CA ALA A 161 4.01 7.14 20.32
C ALA A 161 4.22 8.12 21.49
N LYS A 162 5.47 8.26 21.96
CA LYS A 162 5.84 9.20 23.01
C LYS A 162 5.62 10.65 22.52
N ARG A 163 6.07 10.98 21.31
CA ARG A 163 5.90 12.32 20.71
C ARG A 163 4.44 12.71 20.54
N ILE A 164 3.59 11.78 20.10
CA ILE A 164 2.14 12.02 20.02
C ILE A 164 1.59 12.39 21.40
N LYS A 165 1.96 11.64 22.44
CA LYS A 165 1.45 11.88 23.80
C LYS A 165 1.97 13.17 24.42
N GLU A 166 3.20 13.57 24.10
CA GLU A 166 3.79 14.85 24.52
C GLU A 166 3.13 16.05 23.81
N ALA A 167 2.87 15.93 22.50
CA ALA A 167 2.21 16.97 21.72
C ALA A 167 0.73 17.12 22.09
N TYR A 168 0.06 16.00 22.36
CA TYR A 168 -1.38 15.92 22.62
C TYR A 168 -1.65 15.03 23.85
N PRO A 169 -1.54 15.60 25.06
CA PRO A 169 -1.77 14.85 26.29
C PRO A 169 -3.24 14.46 26.48
N GLN A 170 -4.16 15.21 25.90
CA GLN A 170 -5.60 14.98 25.98
C GLN A 170 -6.12 14.07 24.86
N PRO A 171 -7.26 13.38 25.07
CA PRO A 171 -7.98 12.69 24.00
C PRO A 171 -8.21 13.57 22.77
N GLY A 172 -8.08 12.95 21.61
CA GLY A 172 -8.46 13.56 20.35
C GLY A 172 -9.99 13.65 20.21
N ALA A 173 -10.46 14.75 19.64
CA ALA A 173 -11.86 15.03 19.39
C ALA A 173 -12.28 14.60 17.98
N LEU A 174 -13.52 14.15 17.85
CA LEU A 174 -14.08 13.67 16.60
C LEU A 174 -14.03 14.74 15.49
N GLY A 175 -13.52 14.34 14.33
CA GLY A 175 -13.36 15.16 13.14
C GLY A 175 -12.18 16.13 13.18
N GLU A 176 -11.32 16.07 14.19
CA GLU A 176 -10.14 16.93 14.32
C GLU A 176 -8.86 16.25 13.78
N ALA A 177 -7.90 17.09 13.39
CA ALA A 177 -6.57 16.69 12.93
C ALA A 177 -5.49 17.05 13.97
N TYR A 178 -4.43 16.26 14.03
CA TYR A 178 -3.39 16.33 15.05
C TYR A 178 -2.01 16.19 14.38
N PRO A 179 -1.44 17.27 13.82
CA PRO A 179 -0.12 17.26 13.20
C PRO A 179 0.99 17.05 14.23
N VAL A 180 1.81 16.02 14.01
CA VAL A 180 2.95 15.67 14.85
C VAL A 180 4.23 15.84 14.02
N SER A 181 5.08 16.75 14.46
CA SER A 181 6.37 17.00 13.82
C SER A 181 7.36 15.87 14.09
N LEU A 182 8.03 15.41 13.03
CA LEU A 182 9.10 14.42 13.11
C LEU A 182 10.45 15.12 13.15
N PRO A 183 11.38 14.68 14.01
CA PRO A 183 12.67 15.31 14.09
C PRO A 183 13.54 15.01 12.84
N PRO A 184 14.50 15.87 12.48
CA PRO A 184 15.37 15.68 11.30
C PRO A 184 16.07 14.32 11.24
N GLU A 185 16.42 13.76 12.40
CA GLU A 185 17.10 12.46 12.55
C GLU A 185 16.17 11.25 12.44
N SER A 186 14.85 11.44 12.30
CA SER A 186 13.93 10.30 12.17
C SER A 186 14.17 9.54 10.86
N ASN A 187 14.23 8.20 10.94
CA ASN A 187 14.46 7.33 9.79
C ASN A 187 13.47 7.58 8.65
N ILE A 188 12.17 7.77 8.94
CA ILE A 188 11.17 8.06 7.91
C ILE A 188 11.40 9.43 7.26
N ARG A 189 11.94 10.41 8.00
CA ARG A 189 12.28 11.73 7.47
C ARG A 189 13.51 11.67 6.57
N ILE A 190 14.57 10.99 7.02
CA ILE A 190 15.81 10.80 6.24
C ILE A 190 15.52 10.01 4.96
N ASN A 191 14.86 8.85 5.09
CA ASN A 191 14.70 7.92 3.98
C ASN A 191 13.58 8.36 3.03
N LYS A 192 12.44 8.80 3.57
CA LYS A 192 11.22 9.05 2.78
C LYS A 192 10.83 10.54 2.71
N GLY A 193 11.54 11.44 3.39
CA GLY A 193 11.29 12.87 3.34
C GLY A 193 10.07 13.34 4.14
N VAL A 194 9.52 12.49 5.00
CA VAL A 194 8.33 12.80 5.80
C VAL A 194 8.69 13.73 6.95
N GLU A 195 8.15 14.94 6.94
CA GLU A 195 8.40 15.98 7.95
C GLU A 195 7.39 15.93 9.09
N GLN A 196 6.13 15.66 8.79
CA GLN A 196 5.07 15.56 9.79
C GLN A 196 4.06 14.46 9.46
N ILE A 197 3.48 13.87 10.50
CA ILE A 197 2.35 12.95 10.41
C ILE A 197 1.13 13.64 11.02
N ILE A 198 0.05 13.74 10.25
CA ILE A 198 -1.21 14.34 10.65
C ILE A 198 -2.14 13.20 11.06
N TYR A 199 -2.51 13.12 12.34
CA TYR A 199 -3.46 12.12 12.81
C TYR A 199 -4.89 12.64 12.76
N ILE A 200 -5.83 11.88 12.22
CA ILE A 200 -7.23 12.28 12.07
C ILE A 200 -8.11 11.37 12.93
N VAL A 201 -8.88 11.93 13.84
CA VAL A 201 -9.91 11.19 14.58
C VAL A 201 -11.17 11.14 13.72
N ALA A 202 -11.23 10.19 12.81
CA ALA A 202 -12.32 10.05 11.85
C ALA A 202 -13.54 9.33 12.47
N PRO A 203 -14.76 9.51 11.93
CA PRO A 203 -15.94 8.84 12.46
C PRO A 203 -15.89 7.33 12.31
N ASN A 204 -16.52 6.67 13.27
CA ASN A 204 -16.71 5.23 13.30
C ASN A 204 -18.21 4.92 13.24
N MET A 205 -18.62 4.01 12.38
CA MET A 205 -19.95 3.41 12.30
C MET A 205 -19.95 1.94 12.73
N ASN A 206 -18.77 1.35 12.99
CA ASN A 206 -18.68 -0.03 13.41
C ASN A 206 -19.24 -0.20 14.83
N PRO A 207 -20.38 -0.90 15.02
CA PRO A 207 -21.01 -1.06 16.34
C PRO A 207 -20.16 -1.91 17.28
N ALA A 208 -19.20 -2.69 16.76
CA ALA A 208 -18.25 -3.47 17.56
C ALA A 208 -17.14 -2.59 18.20
N ARG A 209 -17.19 -1.27 18.05
CA ARG A 209 -16.21 -0.32 18.58
C ARG A 209 -16.91 0.80 19.34
N SER A 210 -16.19 1.41 20.29
CA SER A 210 -16.67 2.59 21.00
C SER A 210 -16.90 3.76 20.04
N ASP A 211 -17.72 4.71 20.46
CA ASP A 211 -17.93 5.99 19.76
C ASP A 211 -18.46 5.80 18.33
N HIS A 212 -19.28 4.76 18.12
CA HIS A 212 -19.94 4.55 16.85
C HIS A 212 -21.09 5.56 16.68
N LEU A 213 -21.28 6.01 15.45
CA LEU A 213 -22.24 7.05 15.09
C LEU A 213 -23.26 6.50 14.09
N PRO A 214 -24.49 7.03 14.10
CA PRO A 214 -25.41 6.82 12.99
C PRO A 214 -24.87 7.44 11.70
N LEU A 215 -25.34 6.96 10.56
CA LEU A 215 -24.82 7.34 9.24
C LEU A 215 -24.78 8.85 9.01
N ASP A 216 -25.84 9.57 9.36
CA ASP A 216 -25.93 11.02 9.12
C ASP A 216 -24.90 11.82 9.94
N GLU A 217 -24.66 11.43 11.19
CA GLU A 217 -23.64 12.04 12.04
C GLU A 217 -22.23 11.66 11.58
N ALA A 218 -22.04 10.41 11.14
CA ALA A 218 -20.79 9.95 10.55
C ALA A 218 -20.46 10.74 9.28
N LYS A 219 -21.42 11.00 8.38
CA LYS A 219 -21.21 11.81 7.17
C LYS A 219 -20.80 13.26 7.49
N LYS A 220 -21.46 13.90 8.46
CA LYS A 220 -21.10 15.26 8.93
C LYS A 220 -19.68 15.28 9.51
N SER A 221 -19.38 14.31 10.37
CA SER A 221 -18.06 14.17 11.00
C SER A 221 -16.96 13.81 10.01
N LEU A 222 -17.27 13.05 8.96
CA LEU A 222 -16.34 12.68 7.89
C LEU A 222 -15.99 13.90 7.04
N THR A 223 -16.99 14.72 6.71
CA THR A 223 -16.78 16.01 6.03
C THR A 223 -15.82 16.89 6.84
N LYS A 224 -16.10 17.04 8.14
CA LYS A 224 -15.24 17.78 9.07
C LYS A 224 -13.82 17.18 9.13
N SER A 225 -13.69 15.86 9.17
CA SER A 225 -12.40 15.15 9.22
C SER A 225 -11.50 15.50 8.03
N TYR A 226 -12.04 15.47 6.81
CA TYR A 226 -11.29 15.85 5.61
C TYR A 226 -10.93 17.34 5.60
N GLN A 227 -11.84 18.22 6.00
CA GLN A 227 -11.58 19.66 6.11
C GLN A 227 -10.47 19.94 7.13
N SER A 228 -10.53 19.34 8.32
CA SER A 228 -9.50 19.46 9.35
C SER A 228 -8.15 18.95 8.87
N MET A 229 -8.13 17.81 8.16
CA MET A 229 -6.91 17.25 7.56
C MET A 229 -6.25 18.21 6.57
N LEU A 230 -7.03 18.75 5.62
CA LEU A 230 -6.52 19.65 4.60
C LEU A 230 -6.13 21.02 5.18
N ASN A 231 -6.88 21.53 6.16
CA ASN A 231 -6.54 22.77 6.87
C ASN A 231 -5.26 22.61 7.70
N ALA A 232 -5.10 21.47 8.38
CA ALA A 232 -3.88 21.14 9.11
C ALA A 232 -2.70 21.09 8.17
N PHE A 233 -2.80 20.33 7.07
CA PHE A 233 -1.79 20.28 6.02
C PHE A 233 -1.42 21.68 5.52
N TRP A 234 -2.41 22.47 5.12
CA TRP A 234 -2.16 23.80 4.57
C TRP A 234 -1.50 24.73 5.58
N SER A 235 -1.90 24.67 6.84
CA SER A 235 -1.27 25.45 7.91
C SER A 235 0.19 25.05 8.10
N VAL A 236 0.46 23.76 8.33
CA VAL A 236 1.84 23.32 8.62
C VAL A 236 2.76 23.39 7.41
N ALA A 237 2.24 23.27 6.20
CA ALA A 237 3.00 23.42 4.96
C ALA A 237 3.47 24.86 4.70
N ASN A 238 2.78 25.84 5.30
CA ASN A 238 3.10 27.26 5.24
C ASN A 238 3.67 27.78 6.58
N ASP A 239 4.25 26.88 7.39
CA ASP A 239 4.86 27.18 8.70
C ASP A 239 3.92 27.90 9.70
N ASN A 240 2.60 27.77 9.50
CA ASN A 240 1.60 28.30 10.41
C ASN A 240 1.28 27.30 11.53
N LYS A 241 1.00 27.80 12.73
CA LYS A 241 0.49 26.96 13.82
C LYS A 241 -0.91 26.46 13.48
N TYR A 242 -1.11 25.16 13.63
CA TYR A 242 -2.43 24.54 13.61
C TYR A 242 -2.81 24.11 15.02
N SER A 243 -4.07 24.26 15.38
CA SER A 243 -4.61 23.74 16.63
C SER A 243 -5.97 23.11 16.36
N PRO A 244 -6.23 21.89 16.88
CA PRO A 244 -7.56 21.30 16.87
C PRO A 244 -8.58 22.28 17.46
N SER A 245 -9.79 22.32 16.93
CA SER A 245 -10.84 23.11 17.55
C SER A 245 -11.25 22.47 18.88
N ASN A 246 -11.01 23.16 20.00
CA ASN A 246 -11.39 22.67 21.32
C ASN A 246 -12.92 22.53 21.39
N SER A 247 -13.41 21.31 21.58
CA SER A 247 -14.82 21.04 21.90
C SER A 247 -15.10 21.29 23.39
N LEU A 248 -14.79 22.49 23.87
CA LEU A 248 -15.21 23.06 25.16
C LEU A 248 -15.04 24.58 25.05
N ASP A 249 -15.94 25.24 24.33
CA ASP A 249 -16.20 26.69 24.47
C ASP A 249 -17.64 26.91 23.98
N THR A 250 -18.57 26.80 24.93
CA THR A 250 -19.95 27.24 24.81
C THR A 250 -19.99 28.76 24.54
N GLU A 251 -20.76 29.11 23.52
CA GLU A 251 -21.44 30.40 23.25
C GLU A 251 -20.66 31.72 23.10
N ASP A 252 -19.41 31.88 23.54
CA ASP A 252 -18.78 33.24 23.50
C ASP A 252 -17.91 33.56 22.27
N ASN A 253 -17.75 32.61 21.34
CA ASN A 253 -16.89 32.77 20.15
C ASN A 253 -17.64 33.07 18.84
N GLU A 254 -18.96 33.23 18.85
CA GLU A 254 -19.70 33.66 17.65
C GLU A 254 -19.32 35.09 17.22
N LYS A 255 -18.85 35.94 18.15
CA LYS A 255 -18.36 37.29 17.84
C LYS A 255 -16.94 37.29 17.26
N LYS A 256 -16.07 36.34 17.64
CA LYS A 256 -14.71 36.22 17.07
C LYS A 256 -14.65 35.37 15.80
N LYS A 257 -15.52 34.38 15.64
CA LYS A 257 -15.70 33.65 14.36
C LYS A 257 -16.23 34.56 13.25
N LYS A 258 -17.06 35.58 13.58
CA LYS A 258 -17.42 36.65 12.63
C LYS A 258 -16.20 37.46 12.17
N ALA A 259 -15.22 37.74 13.04
CA ALA A 259 -14.01 38.47 12.65
C ALA A 259 -13.05 37.64 11.78
N ALA A 260 -12.92 36.33 12.04
CA ALA A 260 -12.08 35.44 11.21
C ALA A 260 -12.75 35.05 9.88
N GLY A 261 -14.08 34.92 9.85
CA GLY A 261 -14.87 34.68 8.63
C GLY A 261 -14.97 35.90 7.70
N ILE A 262 -14.67 37.10 8.19
CA ILE A 262 -14.53 38.32 7.38
C ILE A 262 -13.23 38.29 6.55
N LEU A 263 -12.19 37.54 6.96
CA LEU A 263 -10.94 37.44 6.19
C LEU A 263 -11.06 36.52 4.96
N PHE A 264 -11.99 35.57 4.95
CA PHE A 264 -12.22 34.67 3.81
C PHE A 264 -13.23 35.23 2.80
N THR A 265 -14.05 36.21 3.20
CA THR A 265 -15.03 36.87 2.32
C THR A 265 -14.55 38.19 1.72
N THR A 266 -13.46 38.78 2.20
CA THR A 266 -12.89 40.01 1.61
C THR A 266 -11.97 39.81 0.41
N PHE A 267 -11.57 38.58 0.07
CA PHE A 267 -10.88 38.31 -1.21
C PHE A 267 -11.83 37.97 -2.37
N CYS A 268 -13.14 37.75 -2.10
CA CYS A 268 -14.10 37.28 -3.11
C CYS A 268 -15.26 38.25 -3.41
N VAL A 269 -15.27 39.47 -2.86
CA VAL A 269 -16.31 40.51 -3.12
C VAL A 269 -15.76 41.71 -3.91
N LEU A 270 -14.84 41.47 -4.85
CA LEU A 270 -14.58 42.40 -5.98
C LEU A 270 -15.28 41.95 -7.27
N CYS A 271 -16.15 40.95 -7.21
CA CYS A 271 -17.01 40.56 -8.32
C CYS A 271 -18.47 40.37 -7.87
N LYS A 272 -19.20 41.49 -7.94
CA LYS A 272 -20.64 41.63 -8.21
C LYS A 272 -21.64 41.22 -7.10
N ASN A 273 -22.19 42.27 -6.48
CA ASN A 273 -23.57 42.47 -6.01
C ASN A 273 -24.62 41.49 -6.58
N LEU A 274 -25.59 41.01 -5.78
CA LEU A 274 -26.85 41.67 -5.40
C LEU A 274 -27.87 40.64 -4.80
N PHE A 275 -28.66 41.09 -3.81
CA PHE A 275 -29.95 40.57 -3.28
C PHE A 275 -30.06 39.34 -2.34
N ILE A 276 -30.15 39.68 -1.04
CA ILE A 276 -31.16 39.33 0.00
C ILE A 276 -31.76 37.90 0.04
N SER A 277 -31.54 37.22 1.16
CA SER A 277 -32.59 36.41 1.82
C SER A 277 -32.39 36.43 3.34
N ALA A 278 -33.47 36.60 4.12
CA ALA A 278 -33.45 36.42 5.57
C ALA A 278 -34.76 35.81 6.09
N ASN A 279 -34.62 34.71 6.84
CA ASN A 279 -35.21 34.40 8.17
C ASN A 279 -35.38 32.87 8.31
N LEU A 280 -34.68 32.17 9.21
CA LEU A 280 -34.71 32.14 10.69
C LEU A 280 -35.94 31.38 11.25
N PHE A 281 -35.77 30.21 11.88
CA PHE A 281 -36.13 29.97 13.30
C PHE A 281 -35.74 28.57 13.82
N MET A 282 -35.45 28.54 15.13
CA MET A 282 -34.98 27.46 16.01
C MET A 282 -36.11 26.51 16.49
N LEU A 283 -35.76 25.31 16.99
CA LEU A 283 -36.04 24.91 18.38
C LEU A 283 -35.37 23.57 18.80
N GLU A 284 -34.91 23.54 20.05
CA GLU A 284 -34.34 22.41 20.82
C GLU A 284 -35.43 21.47 21.39
N ILE A 285 -35.01 20.32 21.97
CA ILE A 285 -35.41 19.83 23.32
C ILE A 285 -34.52 18.63 23.73
N SER A 286 -34.08 18.66 25.00
CA SER A 286 -33.23 17.71 25.75
C SER A 286 -33.98 16.50 26.32
N PHE A 287 -33.28 15.44 26.77
CA PHE A 287 -33.52 14.70 28.04
C PHE A 287 -32.38 13.70 28.35
N SER A 288 -32.17 13.42 29.64
CA SER A 288 -30.98 12.78 30.26
C SER A 288 -31.31 11.47 31.03
N VAL A 289 -30.24 10.77 31.49
CA VAL A 289 -30.11 9.87 32.70
C VAL A 289 -30.45 8.36 32.50
N ASP A 290 -29.78 7.28 32.97
CA ASP A 290 -28.51 6.96 33.69
C ASP A 290 -28.15 5.44 33.58
N ILE A 291 -26.82 5.13 33.61
CA ILE A 291 -26.03 4.12 34.37
C ILE A 291 -26.49 2.64 34.59
N LEU A 292 -25.62 1.66 34.23
CA LEU A 292 -25.06 0.57 35.12
C LEU A 292 -24.04 -0.33 34.38
N THR A 293 -23.05 -0.87 35.14
CA THR A 293 -21.82 -1.61 34.71
C THR A 293 -21.86 -3.10 35.18
N PRO A 294 -20.75 -3.90 35.21
CA PRO A 294 -20.14 -4.66 34.10
C PRO A 294 -19.89 -6.18 34.43
N ALA A 295 -19.47 -7.00 33.45
CA ALA A 295 -18.83 -8.32 33.65
C ALA A 295 -18.29 -8.85 32.29
N ALA A 296 -17.33 -9.78 32.13
CA ALA A 296 -16.15 -10.30 32.82
C ALA A 296 -15.42 -11.15 31.73
N LYS A 297 -14.09 -11.22 31.75
CA LYS A 297 -13.23 -11.89 30.75
C LYS A 297 -13.08 -13.40 31.00
N SER A 298 -12.76 -14.15 29.95
CA SER A 298 -12.21 -15.52 29.98
C SER A 298 -10.98 -15.66 29.04
N PRO A 299 -10.07 -16.63 29.29
CA PRO A 299 -8.62 -16.47 29.08
C PRO A 299 -8.04 -17.09 27.80
N GLU A 300 -6.92 -16.53 27.34
CA GLU A 300 -6.07 -16.96 26.21
C GLU A 300 -5.18 -18.16 26.56
N ILE A 301 -4.92 -19.03 25.56
CA ILE A 301 -3.91 -20.09 25.59
C ILE A 301 -2.75 -19.67 24.68
N HIS A 302 -1.55 -19.55 25.25
CA HIS A 302 -0.30 -19.18 24.57
C HIS A 302 0.50 -20.43 24.14
N LEU A 303 1.00 -20.43 22.90
CA LEU A 303 2.08 -21.33 22.44
C LEU A 303 3.36 -20.51 22.15
N PRO A 304 4.57 -21.10 22.31
CA PRO A 304 5.82 -20.36 22.42
C PRO A 304 6.29 -19.73 21.11
N ARG A 305 6.87 -18.54 21.25
CA ARG A 305 7.38 -17.67 20.18
C ARG A 305 8.84 -18.04 19.88
N HIS A 306 9.10 -18.72 18.76
CA HIS A 306 10.47 -18.81 18.24
C HIS A 306 10.93 -17.41 17.79
N GLU A 307 12.16 -17.08 18.19
CA GLU A 307 12.82 -15.79 18.10
C GLU A 307 12.74 -15.18 16.69
N ARG A 308 12.11 -14.01 16.60
CA ARG A 308 12.19 -13.16 15.41
C ARG A 308 13.42 -12.29 15.52
N SER A 309 14.43 -12.60 14.73
CA SER A 309 15.50 -11.66 14.45
C SER A 309 15.79 -11.64 12.96
N LEU A 310 15.89 -10.40 12.45
CA LEU A 310 16.48 -9.94 11.19
C LEU A 310 15.54 -9.76 9.96
N TYR A 311 15.28 -8.48 9.65
CA TYR A 311 14.88 -7.84 8.38
C TYR A 311 13.39 -7.67 7.97
N ASN A 312 13.19 -6.72 7.05
CA ASN A 312 12.05 -5.82 6.81
C ASN A 312 10.75 -6.49 6.31
N ASN A 313 9.59 -5.90 6.63
CA ASN A 313 8.24 -6.45 6.38
C ASN A 313 7.73 -6.30 4.92
N ASP A 314 8.58 -6.37 3.89
CA ASP A 314 8.08 -6.53 2.53
C ASP A 314 7.84 -8.02 2.26
N TRP A 315 6.67 -8.51 2.67
CA TRP A 315 6.29 -9.92 2.52
C TRP A 315 6.32 -10.37 1.05
N SER A 316 6.17 -9.44 0.09
CA SER A 316 6.20 -9.75 -1.33
C SER A 316 7.61 -10.12 -1.82
N ARG A 317 8.67 -9.71 -1.09
CA ARG A 317 10.07 -10.00 -1.42
C ARG A 317 10.64 -11.23 -0.74
N VAL A 318 9.87 -11.93 0.10
CA VAL A 318 10.38 -13.09 0.87
C VAL A 318 10.99 -14.16 -0.04
N LEU A 319 10.46 -14.35 -1.25
CA LEU A 319 11.02 -15.29 -2.22
C LEU A 319 12.44 -14.93 -2.69
N TRP A 320 12.80 -13.63 -2.67
CA TRP A 320 14.14 -13.18 -3.04
C TRP A 320 15.22 -13.70 -2.08
N GLU A 321 14.89 -13.84 -0.79
CA GLU A 321 15.83 -14.38 0.20
C GLU A 321 16.16 -15.84 -0.11
N TYR A 322 15.16 -16.63 -0.48
CA TYR A 322 15.37 -18.02 -0.93
C TYR A 322 16.23 -18.07 -2.19
N CYS A 323 16.03 -17.17 -3.15
CA CYS A 323 16.84 -17.11 -4.37
C CYS A 323 18.29 -16.66 -4.12
N SER A 324 18.49 -15.74 -3.19
CA SER A 324 19.81 -15.15 -2.92
C SER A 324 20.70 -16.11 -2.15
N ASN A 325 20.19 -16.61 -1.02
CA ASN A 325 20.95 -17.41 -0.06
C ASN A 325 20.21 -18.73 0.27
N PRO A 326 19.92 -19.59 -0.72
CA PRO A 326 19.13 -20.81 -0.51
C PRO A 326 19.73 -21.76 0.54
N GLU A 327 21.05 -21.78 0.68
CA GLU A 327 21.81 -22.58 1.65
C GLU A 327 21.55 -22.19 3.11
N ALA A 328 21.05 -20.97 3.36
CA ALA A 328 20.72 -20.49 4.70
C ALA A 328 19.41 -21.08 5.25
N PHE A 329 18.65 -21.81 4.42
CA PHE A 329 17.35 -22.36 4.76
C PHE A 329 17.38 -23.89 4.83
N PRO A 330 16.63 -24.48 5.78
CA PRO A 330 16.50 -25.92 5.89
C PRO A 330 15.71 -26.54 4.72
N SER A 331 15.88 -27.85 4.51
CA SER A 331 15.34 -28.58 3.36
C SER A 331 13.80 -28.71 3.33
N ASP A 332 13.15 -28.49 4.47
CA ASP A 332 11.69 -28.42 4.59
C ASP A 332 11.11 -27.09 4.08
N ILE A 333 11.97 -26.09 3.85
CA ILE A 333 11.62 -24.81 3.20
C ILE A 333 12.18 -24.79 1.77
N VAL A 334 13.50 -24.95 1.61
CA VAL A 334 14.18 -24.99 0.31
C VAL A 334 14.42 -26.44 -0.08
N TYR A 335 13.61 -26.95 -1.00
CA TYR A 335 13.66 -28.34 -1.44
C TYR A 335 14.94 -28.68 -2.21
N HIS A 336 15.40 -27.77 -3.07
CA HIS A 336 16.60 -27.94 -3.89
C HIS A 336 17.10 -26.58 -4.36
N TYR A 337 18.41 -26.42 -4.59
CA TYR A 337 18.97 -25.28 -5.31
C TYR A 337 20.24 -25.66 -6.09
N ASP A 338 20.58 -24.86 -7.09
CA ASP A 338 21.87 -24.87 -7.78
C ASP A 338 22.30 -23.41 -8.08
N ASP A 339 23.26 -23.21 -8.97
CA ASP A 339 23.78 -21.86 -9.30
C ASP A 339 22.73 -20.98 -10.00
N ASP A 340 21.74 -21.58 -10.66
CA ASP A 340 20.77 -20.87 -11.51
C ASP A 340 19.35 -20.88 -10.93
N ILE A 341 18.96 -21.93 -10.21
CA ILE A 341 17.57 -22.21 -9.82
C ILE A 341 17.45 -22.55 -8.34
N VAL A 342 16.33 -22.12 -7.73
CA VAL A 342 15.88 -22.55 -6.40
C VAL A 342 14.50 -23.15 -6.51
N VAL A 343 14.28 -24.24 -5.78
CA VAL A 343 13.00 -24.92 -5.61
C VAL A 343 12.61 -24.86 -4.14
N THR A 344 11.42 -24.33 -3.83
CA THR A 344 10.92 -24.20 -2.46
C THR A 344 9.55 -24.83 -2.31
N TRP A 345 9.23 -25.30 -1.11
CA TRP A 345 7.87 -25.66 -0.76
C TRP A 345 7.01 -24.40 -0.62
N ASP A 346 5.82 -24.37 -1.25
CA ASP A 346 4.89 -23.27 -1.03
C ASP A 346 4.38 -23.33 0.41
N LYS A 347 4.59 -22.25 1.17
CA LYS A 347 4.19 -22.14 2.58
C LYS A 347 2.68 -22.29 2.81
N PHE A 348 1.87 -22.01 1.80
CA PHE A 348 0.41 -22.11 1.83
C PHE A 348 -0.07 -22.99 0.66
N PRO A 349 0.22 -24.30 0.67
CA PRO A 349 0.02 -25.15 -0.49
C PRO A 349 -1.47 -25.23 -0.88
N LYS A 350 -1.76 -25.20 -2.18
CA LYS A 350 -3.15 -25.24 -2.70
C LYS A 350 -3.58 -26.64 -3.15
N ALA A 351 -2.65 -27.60 -3.13
CA ALA A 351 -2.84 -29.02 -3.38
C ALA A 351 -1.88 -29.82 -2.47
N GLN A 352 -1.90 -31.15 -2.51
CA GLN A 352 -1.00 -31.99 -1.70
C GLN A 352 0.49 -31.68 -1.91
N LYS A 353 0.90 -31.46 -3.16
CA LYS A 353 2.25 -31.04 -3.51
C LYS A 353 2.17 -29.71 -4.24
N HIS A 354 2.79 -28.69 -3.68
CA HIS A 354 2.86 -27.36 -4.29
C HIS A 354 4.23 -26.75 -4.01
N LEU A 355 5.00 -26.56 -5.07
CA LEU A 355 6.36 -26.02 -5.01
C LEU A 355 6.48 -24.82 -5.95
N LEU A 356 7.45 -23.98 -5.66
CA LEU A 356 7.84 -22.83 -6.48
C LEU A 356 9.24 -23.08 -7.03
N VAL A 357 9.37 -23.06 -8.36
CA VAL A 357 10.64 -23.14 -9.08
C VAL A 357 10.98 -21.74 -9.57
N MET A 358 12.12 -21.20 -9.14
CA MET A 358 12.47 -19.79 -9.29
C MET A 358 13.89 -19.64 -9.84
N PRO A 359 14.15 -18.67 -10.73
CA PRO A 359 15.52 -18.34 -11.09
C PRO A 359 16.18 -17.62 -9.91
N ARG A 360 17.49 -17.80 -9.74
CA ARG A 360 18.30 -17.02 -8.80
C ARG A 360 18.52 -15.60 -9.29
N ARG A 361 18.55 -15.41 -10.61
CA ARG A 361 18.50 -14.07 -11.22
C ARG A 361 17.21 -13.35 -10.82
N LYS A 362 17.34 -12.07 -10.49
CA LYS A 362 16.20 -11.22 -10.15
C LYS A 362 15.36 -10.91 -11.39
N ILE A 363 14.16 -11.46 -11.43
CA ILE A 363 13.10 -11.12 -12.39
C ILE A 363 11.86 -10.98 -11.52
N GLU A 364 11.17 -9.83 -11.52
CA GLU A 364 10.12 -9.60 -10.54
C GLU A 364 8.80 -10.24 -10.97
N TYR A 365 8.40 -10.02 -12.22
CA TYR A 365 7.10 -10.41 -12.74
C TYR A 365 7.19 -11.12 -14.10
N ILE A 366 6.06 -11.69 -14.54
CA ILE A 366 5.99 -12.42 -15.81
C ILE A 366 6.05 -11.48 -17.03
N ASP A 367 5.61 -10.23 -16.89
CA ASP A 367 5.65 -9.17 -17.91
C ASP A 367 7.01 -8.47 -18.03
N ASP A 368 7.93 -8.73 -17.10
CA ASP A 368 9.35 -8.36 -17.25
C ASP A 368 10.07 -9.25 -18.27
N LEU A 369 9.51 -10.41 -18.61
CA LEU A 369 10.14 -11.38 -19.51
C LEU A 369 10.15 -10.89 -20.96
N LYS A 370 11.33 -10.96 -21.57
CA LYS A 370 11.58 -10.69 -22.98
C LYS A 370 12.12 -11.93 -23.70
N ARG A 371 12.25 -11.83 -25.02
CA ARG A 371 12.79 -12.91 -25.88
C ARG A 371 14.13 -13.46 -25.38
N GLY A 372 14.98 -12.62 -24.80
CA GLY A 372 16.27 -13.02 -24.23
C GLY A 372 16.14 -13.96 -23.02
N ASP A 373 15.00 -13.98 -22.33
CA ASP A 373 14.77 -14.78 -21.14
C ASP A 373 14.26 -16.20 -21.43
N ILE A 374 14.06 -16.57 -22.71
CA ILE A 374 13.58 -17.91 -23.11
C ILE A 374 14.44 -19.02 -22.47
N GLY A 375 15.76 -18.87 -22.49
CA GLY A 375 16.67 -19.84 -21.88
C GLY A 375 16.44 -20.00 -20.37
N THR A 376 16.12 -18.92 -19.65
CA THR A 376 15.75 -19.00 -18.23
C THR A 376 14.44 -19.78 -18.04
N ILE A 377 13.42 -19.54 -18.87
CA ILE A 377 12.14 -20.25 -18.76
C ILE A 377 12.28 -21.74 -19.12
N GLU A 378 13.14 -22.09 -20.09
CA GLU A 378 13.44 -23.49 -20.42
C GLU A 378 14.17 -24.21 -19.28
N LEU A 379 15.09 -23.52 -18.57
CA LEU A 379 15.73 -24.05 -17.37
C LEU A 379 14.70 -24.29 -16.25
N LEU A 380 13.79 -23.34 -16.00
CA LEU A 380 12.71 -23.51 -15.03
C LEU A 380 11.82 -24.70 -15.38
N LYS A 381 11.43 -24.83 -16.66
CA LYS A 381 10.63 -25.96 -17.16
C LYS A 381 11.35 -27.29 -16.90
N LYS A 382 12.62 -27.38 -17.28
CA LYS A 382 13.43 -28.60 -17.09
C LYS A 382 13.54 -28.97 -15.60
N LYS A 383 13.80 -27.99 -14.72
CA LYS A 383 13.85 -28.24 -13.29
C LYS A 383 12.48 -28.62 -12.73
N GLY A 384 11.40 -27.98 -13.18
CA GLY A 384 10.03 -28.32 -12.80
C GLY A 384 9.67 -29.75 -13.19
N GLN A 385 10.09 -30.22 -14.37
CA GLN A 385 9.89 -31.61 -14.78
C GLN A 385 10.66 -32.58 -13.87
N TRP A 386 11.92 -32.28 -13.57
CA TRP A 386 12.71 -33.08 -12.62
C TRP A 386 12.06 -33.17 -11.23
N VAL A 387 11.45 -32.08 -10.74
CA VAL A 387 10.68 -32.07 -9.49
C VAL A 387 9.44 -32.97 -9.61
N ILE A 388 8.69 -32.89 -10.71
CA ILE A 388 7.51 -33.75 -10.93
C ILE A 388 7.89 -35.23 -10.93
N ASP A 389 8.97 -35.59 -11.63
CA ASP A 389 9.40 -36.99 -11.74
C ASP A 389 9.74 -37.55 -10.34
N ARG A 390 10.47 -36.81 -9.52
CA ARG A 390 10.78 -37.14 -8.11
C ARG A 390 9.52 -37.27 -7.24
N LEU A 391 8.56 -36.36 -7.37
CA LEU A 391 7.33 -36.43 -6.57
C LEU A 391 6.40 -37.56 -7.01
N LYS A 392 6.49 -37.97 -8.28
CA LYS A 392 5.78 -39.16 -8.79
C LYS A 392 6.40 -40.47 -8.34
N GLU A 393 7.71 -40.50 -8.07
CA GLU A 393 8.34 -41.64 -7.39
C GLU A 393 7.76 -41.83 -5.98
N GLU A 394 7.46 -40.74 -5.26
CA GLU A 394 6.81 -40.80 -3.95
C GLU A 394 5.32 -41.18 -4.03
N ASN A 395 4.59 -40.64 -5.01
CA ASN A 395 3.18 -40.94 -5.22
C ASN A 395 2.80 -40.85 -6.70
N ALA A 396 2.82 -41.99 -7.38
CA ALA A 396 2.52 -42.10 -8.81
C ALA A 396 1.08 -41.71 -9.20
N LYS A 397 0.15 -41.60 -8.24
CA LYS A 397 -1.24 -41.17 -8.50
C LYS A 397 -1.38 -39.66 -8.72
N LEU A 398 -0.37 -38.87 -8.35
CA LEU A 398 -0.44 -37.42 -8.48
C LEU A 398 -0.14 -37.00 -9.92
N ASP A 399 -1.11 -36.32 -10.52
CA ASP A 399 -0.88 -35.52 -11.72
C ASP A 399 -0.47 -34.10 -11.36
N PHE A 400 0.30 -33.47 -12.23
CA PHE A 400 0.85 -32.14 -12.00
C PHE A 400 0.52 -31.20 -13.15
N ARG A 401 0.58 -29.90 -12.86
CA ARG A 401 0.72 -28.85 -13.87
C ARG A 401 1.86 -27.93 -13.45
N MET A 402 2.50 -27.33 -14.45
CA MET A 402 3.52 -26.31 -14.22
C MET A 402 3.26 -25.05 -15.04
N GLY A 403 3.45 -23.89 -14.43
CA GLY A 403 3.10 -22.62 -15.05
C GLY A 403 3.14 -21.45 -14.07
N PHE A 404 2.66 -20.30 -14.53
CA PHE A 404 2.77 -19.03 -13.84
C PHE A 404 1.39 -18.43 -13.62
N HIS A 405 1.24 -17.64 -12.57
CA HIS A 405 0.10 -16.73 -12.49
C HIS A 405 0.30 -15.53 -13.41
N ALA A 406 -0.73 -15.13 -14.15
CA ALA A 406 -0.70 -13.94 -15.00
C ALA A 406 -0.48 -12.64 -14.21
N MET A 407 -1.03 -12.56 -12.99
CA MET A 407 -0.80 -11.47 -12.03
C MET A 407 -0.34 -12.08 -10.69
N PRO A 408 0.96 -12.35 -10.50
CA PRO A 408 1.47 -13.01 -9.30
C PRO A 408 1.33 -12.13 -8.04
N SER A 409 1.16 -12.77 -6.88
CA SER A 409 0.99 -12.06 -5.60
C SER A 409 2.30 -11.73 -4.87
N MET A 410 3.40 -12.38 -5.27
CA MET A 410 4.73 -12.16 -4.69
C MET A 410 5.66 -11.66 -5.79
N ARG A 411 6.62 -10.82 -5.40
CA ARG A 411 7.75 -10.43 -6.24
C ARG A 411 8.73 -11.60 -6.31
N GLN A 412 9.57 -11.60 -7.33
CA GLN A 412 10.36 -12.73 -7.80
C GLN A 412 9.51 -13.71 -8.61
N LEU A 413 9.84 -13.84 -9.89
CA LEU A 413 9.24 -14.77 -10.82
C LEU A 413 9.31 -16.19 -10.26
N HIS A 414 8.17 -16.85 -10.16
CA HIS A 414 8.06 -18.22 -9.67
C HIS A 414 7.13 -19.03 -10.55
N MET A 415 7.65 -20.15 -11.05
CA MET A 415 6.83 -21.16 -11.70
C MET A 415 6.26 -22.08 -10.63
N HIS A 416 4.94 -22.20 -10.61
CA HIS A 416 4.27 -23.18 -9.77
C HIS A 416 4.48 -24.57 -10.37
N VAL A 417 4.86 -25.53 -9.53
CA VAL A 417 4.72 -26.97 -9.79
C VAL A 417 3.72 -27.49 -8.78
N ILE A 418 2.51 -27.80 -9.24
CA ILE A 418 1.38 -28.09 -8.35
C ILE A 418 0.66 -29.35 -8.78
N SER A 419 0.34 -30.22 -7.82
CA SER A 419 -0.47 -31.40 -8.05
C SER A 419 -1.93 -31.03 -8.30
N GLN A 420 -2.63 -31.83 -9.11
CA GLN A 420 -3.97 -31.54 -9.59
C GLN A 420 -5.08 -32.14 -8.72
N ASP A 421 -4.77 -32.61 -7.51
CA ASP A 421 -5.78 -33.01 -6.53
C ASP A 421 -6.51 -31.79 -5.93
N PHE A 422 -5.78 -30.69 -5.70
CA PHE A 422 -6.27 -29.49 -5.03
C PHE A 422 -6.96 -29.76 -3.67
N VAL A 423 -6.57 -30.84 -2.98
CA VAL A 423 -7.05 -31.21 -1.66
C VAL A 423 -6.08 -30.65 -0.62
N ALA A 424 -6.27 -29.37 -0.25
CA ALA A 424 -5.43 -28.71 0.75
C ALA A 424 -6.22 -27.79 1.72
N PRO A 425 -5.80 -27.67 2.99
CA PRO A 425 -6.39 -26.71 3.93
C PRO A 425 -6.25 -25.24 3.48
N ALA A 426 -5.13 -24.89 2.82
CA ALA A 426 -4.84 -23.52 2.37
C ALA A 426 -5.59 -23.09 1.09
N LEU A 427 -6.27 -24.00 0.39
CA LEU A 427 -7.24 -23.67 -0.65
C LEU A 427 -8.55 -23.18 -0.01
N LYS A 428 -8.66 -21.87 0.23
CA LYS A 428 -9.71 -21.27 1.07
C LYS A 428 -10.81 -20.53 0.29
N ASN A 429 -10.45 -19.82 -0.76
CA ASN A 429 -11.36 -18.87 -1.42
C ASN A 429 -11.41 -19.09 -2.94
N LYS A 430 -12.42 -18.47 -3.57
CA LYS A 430 -12.65 -18.54 -5.01
C LYS A 430 -11.45 -18.05 -5.83
N ARG A 431 -10.75 -17.01 -5.35
CA ARG A 431 -9.55 -16.49 -6.00
C ARG A 431 -8.44 -17.54 -6.05
N HIS A 432 -8.20 -18.27 -4.95
CA HIS A 432 -7.22 -19.36 -4.93
C HIS A 432 -7.60 -20.47 -5.89
N TRP A 433 -8.88 -20.81 -6.04
CA TRP A 433 -9.29 -21.83 -7.03
C TRP A 433 -9.05 -21.35 -8.46
N ASN A 434 -9.67 -20.21 -8.80
CA ASN A 434 -9.65 -19.69 -10.16
C ASN A 434 -8.25 -19.31 -10.63
N SER A 435 -7.31 -18.97 -9.73
CA SER A 435 -5.94 -18.65 -10.12
C SER A 435 -5.19 -19.84 -10.71
N PHE A 436 -5.55 -21.08 -10.34
CA PHE A 436 -4.90 -22.29 -10.88
C PHE A 436 -5.74 -23.01 -11.94
N THR A 437 -7.05 -22.78 -11.99
CA THR A 437 -7.98 -23.56 -12.83
C THR A 437 -8.67 -22.76 -13.94
N THR A 438 -8.19 -21.55 -14.23
CA THR A 438 -8.61 -20.74 -15.38
C THR A 438 -7.40 -20.32 -16.20
N PHE A 439 -7.60 -19.56 -17.29
CA PHE A 439 -6.49 -18.97 -18.05
C PHE A 439 -5.62 -17.99 -17.25
N PHE A 440 -6.00 -17.65 -16.01
CA PHE A 440 -5.12 -16.95 -15.07
C PHE A 440 -3.84 -17.73 -14.78
N PHE A 441 -3.89 -19.06 -14.85
CA PHE A 441 -2.72 -19.92 -14.83
C PHE A 441 -2.21 -20.08 -16.27
N ILE A 442 -1.04 -19.52 -16.56
CA ILE A 442 -0.38 -19.58 -17.85
C ILE A 442 0.55 -20.80 -17.84
N PRO A 443 0.26 -21.87 -18.60
CA PRO A 443 1.16 -23.01 -18.73
C PRO A 443 2.53 -22.56 -19.25
N VAL A 444 3.60 -23.20 -18.77
CA VAL A 444 4.98 -22.81 -19.16
C VAL A 444 5.20 -22.86 -20.68
N ASP A 445 4.58 -23.82 -21.37
CA ASP A 445 4.68 -23.94 -22.82
C ASP A 445 4.01 -22.77 -23.55
N ASN A 446 2.83 -22.35 -23.09
CA ASN A 446 2.15 -21.19 -23.66
C ASN A 446 2.99 -19.90 -23.47
N LEU A 447 3.65 -19.76 -22.31
CA LEU A 447 4.56 -18.64 -22.06
C LEU A 447 5.77 -18.65 -23.03
N LEU A 448 6.38 -19.83 -23.24
CA LEU A 448 7.47 -19.99 -24.20
C LEU A 448 7.03 -19.63 -25.62
N ASP A 449 5.83 -20.05 -26.04
CA ASP A 449 5.28 -19.72 -27.35
C ASP A 449 5.03 -18.22 -27.52
N VAL A 450 4.53 -17.54 -26.48
CA VAL A 450 4.37 -16.08 -26.48
C VAL A 450 5.73 -15.38 -26.63
N LEU A 451 6.75 -15.82 -25.89
CA LEU A 451 8.09 -15.24 -25.97
C LEU A 451 8.77 -15.52 -27.32
N ARG A 452 8.61 -16.71 -27.90
CA ARG A 452 9.14 -17.04 -29.24
C ARG A 452 8.43 -16.29 -30.35
N GLY A 453 7.11 -16.12 -30.23
CA GLY A 453 6.30 -15.37 -31.19
C GLY A 453 6.50 -13.86 -31.06
N LYS A 454 5.94 -13.28 -29.99
CA LYS A 454 5.87 -11.82 -29.78
C LYS A 454 7.16 -11.21 -29.23
N GLY A 455 7.96 -11.99 -28.51
CA GLY A 455 9.21 -11.50 -27.89
C GLY A 455 9.03 -10.79 -26.55
N GLU A 456 7.79 -10.64 -26.08
CA GLU A 456 7.45 -10.09 -24.78
C GLU A 456 6.08 -10.58 -24.32
N VAL A 457 5.83 -10.46 -23.01
CA VAL A 457 4.56 -10.81 -22.39
C VAL A 457 3.79 -9.52 -22.12
N THR A 458 2.51 -9.49 -22.48
CA THR A 458 1.59 -8.40 -22.14
C THR A 458 0.45 -8.94 -21.29
N ILE A 459 0.13 -8.25 -20.20
CA ILE A 459 -0.89 -8.66 -19.24
C ILE A 459 -2.07 -7.70 -19.32
N ASP A 460 -3.24 -8.24 -19.67
CA ASP A 460 -4.52 -7.54 -19.59
C ASP A 460 -5.10 -7.73 -18.19
N ASN A 461 -4.88 -6.73 -17.33
CA ASN A 461 -5.32 -6.74 -15.94
C ASN A 461 -6.83 -6.92 -15.80
N GLU A 462 -7.63 -6.36 -16.72
CA GLU A 462 -9.09 -6.47 -16.67
C GLU A 462 -9.54 -7.89 -17.03
N TYR A 463 -9.00 -8.44 -18.12
CA TYR A 463 -9.27 -9.82 -18.55
C TYR A 463 -8.93 -10.82 -17.45
N TYR A 464 -7.70 -10.80 -16.94
CA TYR A 464 -7.26 -11.73 -15.91
C TYR A 464 -7.96 -11.48 -14.56
N GLY A 465 -8.29 -10.21 -14.24
CA GLY A 465 -9.08 -9.86 -13.07
C GLY A 465 -10.49 -10.47 -13.09
N ARG A 466 -11.14 -10.53 -14.26
CA ARG A 466 -12.46 -11.18 -14.42
C ARG A 466 -12.38 -12.69 -14.21
N LEU A 467 -11.31 -13.35 -14.66
CA LEU A 467 -11.14 -14.80 -14.47
C LEU A 467 -11.11 -15.21 -12.98
N LEU A 468 -10.51 -14.38 -12.11
CA LEU A 468 -10.49 -14.63 -10.68
C LEU A 468 -11.89 -14.57 -10.04
N LYS A 469 -12.83 -13.86 -10.65
CA LYS A 469 -14.22 -13.70 -10.19
C LYS A 469 -15.17 -14.73 -10.81
N SER A 470 -14.72 -15.52 -11.78
CA SER A 470 -15.51 -16.53 -12.49
C SER A 470 -16.16 -17.56 -11.56
N ARG A 471 -17.19 -18.24 -12.07
CA ARG A 471 -17.89 -19.31 -11.35
C ARG A 471 -16.93 -20.44 -10.99
N LEU A 472 -17.14 -21.06 -9.85
CA LEU A 472 -16.36 -22.22 -9.44
C LEU A 472 -16.74 -23.40 -10.32
N ARG A 473 -15.79 -23.86 -11.13
CA ARG A 473 -15.96 -25.01 -12.02
C ARG A 473 -14.89 -26.05 -11.73
N CYS A 474 -15.27 -27.32 -11.60
CA CYS A 474 -14.32 -28.41 -11.42
C CYS A 474 -13.41 -28.52 -12.66
N HIS A 475 -12.09 -28.64 -12.46
CA HIS A 475 -11.12 -28.74 -13.55
C HIS A 475 -11.10 -30.12 -14.22
N ARG A 476 -11.81 -31.13 -13.66
CA ARG A 476 -11.87 -32.50 -14.19
C ARG A 476 -13.17 -32.81 -14.91
N CYS A 477 -14.31 -32.51 -14.26
CA CYS A 477 -15.63 -32.88 -14.77
C CYS A 477 -16.51 -31.68 -15.14
N GLU A 478 -15.98 -30.45 -15.05
CA GLU A 478 -16.66 -29.20 -15.40
C GLU A 478 -17.93 -28.86 -14.61
N LYS A 479 -18.26 -29.63 -13.56
CA LYS A 479 -19.38 -29.32 -12.68
C LYS A 479 -19.20 -27.96 -12.01
N GLU A 480 -20.26 -27.16 -12.01
CA GLU A 480 -20.26 -25.84 -11.35
C GLU A 480 -20.69 -25.92 -9.87
N PHE A 481 -20.12 -25.04 -9.06
CA PHE A 481 -20.37 -24.94 -7.62
C PHE A 481 -20.66 -23.50 -7.22
N ARG A 482 -21.54 -23.33 -6.23
CA ARG A 482 -21.86 -22.00 -5.67
C ARG A 482 -20.88 -21.56 -4.60
N THR A 483 -20.28 -22.51 -3.87
CA THR A 483 -19.44 -22.21 -2.71
C THR A 483 -18.15 -23.05 -2.72
N MET A 484 -17.09 -22.53 -2.09
CA MET A 484 -15.82 -23.26 -1.93
C MET A 484 -15.97 -24.57 -1.12
N PRO A 485 -16.71 -24.63 0.01
CA PRO A 485 -16.89 -25.89 0.74
C PRO A 485 -17.43 -27.02 -0.14
N THR A 486 -18.52 -26.76 -0.89
CA THR A 486 -19.12 -27.77 -1.78
C THR A 486 -18.18 -28.23 -2.89
N LEU A 487 -17.33 -27.33 -3.39
CA LEU A 487 -16.30 -27.69 -4.36
C LEU A 487 -15.22 -28.56 -3.70
N LYS A 488 -14.74 -28.20 -2.51
CA LYS A 488 -13.71 -28.97 -1.80
C LYS A 488 -14.17 -30.39 -1.47
N ASP A 489 -15.41 -30.56 -1.05
CA ASP A 489 -15.99 -31.89 -0.79
C ASP A 489 -16.02 -32.71 -2.08
N HIS A 490 -16.39 -32.09 -3.21
CA HIS A 490 -16.35 -32.74 -4.52
C HIS A 490 -14.93 -33.09 -4.99
N LEU A 491 -13.92 -32.25 -4.71
CA LEU A 491 -12.54 -32.55 -5.06
C LEU A 491 -11.98 -33.75 -4.27
N ARG A 492 -12.40 -33.94 -3.02
CA ARG A 492 -12.04 -35.14 -2.25
C ARG A 492 -12.57 -36.41 -2.92
N GLN A 493 -13.79 -36.38 -3.46
CA GLN A 493 -14.37 -37.53 -4.19
C GLN A 493 -13.62 -37.86 -5.50
N HIS A 494 -12.91 -36.90 -6.10
CA HIS A 494 -12.05 -37.16 -7.25
C HIS A 494 -10.68 -37.72 -6.88
N TRP A 495 -10.32 -37.67 -5.59
CA TRP A 495 -9.02 -38.04 -5.07
C TRP A 495 -9.03 -39.35 -4.27
N GLU A 496 -10.06 -39.55 -3.45
CA GLU A 496 -10.43 -40.85 -2.86
C GLU A 496 -10.76 -41.86 -3.96
#